data_AF-A0A7X8GFU2-F1
#
_entry.id   AF-A0A7X8GFU2-F1
#
_cell.length_a   1.000
_cell.length_b   1.000
_cell.length_c   1.000
_cell.angle_alpha   90.00
_cell.angle_beta   90.00
_cell.angle_gamma   90.00
#
_symmetry.space_group_name_H-M   'P 1'
#
loop_
_entity.id
_entity.type
_entity.pdbx_description
1 polymer ?
#
loop_
_entity_poly.entity_id
_entity_poly.type
_entity_poly.pdbx_seq_one_letter_code
_entity_poly.pdbx_strand_id
1 'polypeptide(L)'
;MEIFFAGVIFFFCAFIQTVAGFAFALFAIPLLLLCGFDLPDSVVLSMTCSLFQRLLVVHKYRNCIDWKPLFSMYPMAIVGLIIGIVALKKAALLDQDTIKMIFGVIILLTVGMRLFVRVEPRDSVPFRVSALAAFLSGLLSGFANIGGPPMVFWILAHKWSNNRLRATIPAFTLLMIPVQVILLWNG
;
A
#
# COMPACT_ATOMS: atom_id res chain seq x y z
N MET A 1 14.30 -23.85 6.78
CA MET A 1 14.31 -23.52 5.34
C MET A 1 13.37 -22.35 5.01
N GLU A 2 12.24 -22.23 5.69
CA GLU A 2 11.21 -21.19 5.48
C GLU A 2 11.75 -19.75 5.58
N ILE A 3 12.63 -19.46 6.55
CA ILE A 3 13.24 -18.12 6.72
C ILE A 3 14.09 -17.71 5.50
N PHE A 4 14.80 -18.67 4.89
CA PHE A 4 15.60 -18.40 3.70
C PHE A 4 14.70 -18.03 2.50
N PHE A 5 13.59 -18.75 2.31
CA PHE A 5 12.61 -18.42 1.28
C PHE A 5 11.95 -17.06 1.51
N ALA A 6 11.56 -16.74 2.75
CA ALA A 6 11.01 -15.43 3.10
C ALA A 6 11.99 -14.30 2.79
N GLY A 7 13.28 -14.48 3.08
CA GLY A 7 14.32 -13.51 2.76
C GLY A 7 14.46 -13.26 1.25
N VAL A 8 14.45 -14.32 0.43
CA VAL A 8 14.49 -14.21 -1.03
C VAL A 8 13.25 -13.52 -1.58
N ILE A 9 12.06 -13.86 -1.06
CA ILE A 9 10.79 -13.22 -1.42
C ILE A 9 10.85 -11.73 -1.12
N PHE A 10 11.26 -11.34 0.10
CA PHE A 10 11.34 -9.92 0.47
C PHE A 10 12.37 -9.15 -0.37
N PHE A 11 13.51 -9.75 -0.69
CA PHE A 11 14.48 -9.12 -1.57
C PHE A 11 13.88 -8.86 -2.96
N PHE A 12 13.20 -9.83 -3.54
CA PHE A 12 12.52 -9.70 -4.84
C PHE A 12 11.38 -8.67 -4.80
N CYS A 13 10.55 -8.70 -3.76
CA CYS A 13 9.48 -7.73 -3.56
C CYS A 13 10.00 -6.30 -3.33
N ALA A 14 11.13 -6.14 -2.64
CA ALA A 14 11.78 -4.85 -2.46
C ALA A 14 12.27 -4.28 -3.80
N PHE A 15 12.88 -5.12 -4.65
CA PHE A 15 13.29 -4.72 -5.99
C PHE A 15 12.10 -4.25 -6.84
N ILE A 16 11.01 -5.02 -6.87
CA ILE A 16 9.77 -4.63 -7.56
C ILE A 16 9.21 -3.33 -6.97
N GLN A 17 9.22 -3.17 -5.65
CA GLN A 17 8.75 -1.94 -5.01
C GLN A 17 9.59 -0.73 -5.40
N THR A 18 10.90 -0.85 -5.58
CA THR A 18 11.73 0.27 -6.05
C THR A 18 11.33 0.73 -7.45
N VAL A 19 10.94 -0.19 -8.33
CA VAL A 19 10.49 0.13 -9.69
C VAL A 19 9.04 0.65 -9.70
N ALA A 20 8.12 -0.04 -9.03
CA ALA A 20 6.69 0.26 -9.06
C ALA A 20 6.27 1.36 -8.06
N GLY A 21 7.03 1.54 -6.97
CA GLY A 21 6.79 2.49 -5.89
C GLY A 21 5.93 1.98 -4.72
N PHE A 22 5.21 0.85 -4.86
CA PHE A 22 4.24 0.41 -3.85
C PHE A 22 3.96 -1.09 -3.75
N ALA A 23 4.56 -1.90 -4.63
CA ALA A 23 4.14 -3.28 -4.86
C ALA A 23 4.63 -4.31 -3.81
N PHE A 24 5.29 -3.89 -2.73
CA PHE A 24 5.92 -4.82 -1.79
C PHE A 24 4.91 -5.79 -1.14
N ALA A 25 3.96 -5.26 -0.36
CA ALA A 25 2.97 -6.08 0.32
C ALA A 25 2.02 -6.81 -0.65
N LEU A 26 1.82 -6.22 -1.84
CA LEU A 26 1.01 -6.80 -2.91
C LEU A 26 1.51 -8.19 -3.33
N PHE A 27 2.83 -8.36 -3.42
CA PHE A 27 3.46 -9.64 -3.79
C PHE A 27 3.93 -10.43 -2.58
N ALA A 28 4.42 -9.78 -1.53
CA ALA A 28 4.99 -10.45 -0.37
C ALA A 28 3.96 -11.33 0.35
N ILE A 29 2.75 -10.82 0.61
CA ILE A 29 1.73 -11.55 1.35
C ILE A 29 1.31 -12.86 0.64
N PRO A 30 0.87 -12.85 -0.63
CA PRO A 30 0.47 -14.09 -1.30
C PRO A 30 1.64 -15.07 -1.47
N LEU A 31 2.87 -14.59 -1.68
CA LEU A 31 4.05 -15.47 -1.76
C LEU A 31 4.34 -16.14 -0.40
N LEU A 32 4.19 -15.42 0.70
CA LEU A 32 4.34 -15.98 2.06
C LEU A 32 3.22 -16.98 2.38
N LEU A 33 1.98 -16.69 2.00
CA LEU A 33 0.85 -17.63 2.15
C LEU A 33 1.09 -18.93 1.39
N LEU A 34 1.72 -18.87 0.20
CA LEU A 34 2.09 -20.07 -0.56
C LEU A 34 3.23 -20.87 0.09
N CYS A 35 4.06 -20.22 0.91
CA CYS A 35 5.09 -20.87 1.71
C CYS A 35 4.56 -21.47 3.02
N GLY A 36 3.25 -21.36 3.31
CA GLY A 36 2.63 -21.92 4.51
C GLY A 36 2.59 -20.97 5.71
N PHE A 37 2.92 -19.69 5.54
CA PHE A 37 2.75 -18.71 6.61
C PHE A 37 1.27 -18.33 6.79
N ASP A 38 0.90 -18.00 8.02
CA ASP A 38 -0.42 -17.46 8.33
C ASP A 38 -0.56 -16.02 7.82
N LEU A 39 -1.80 -15.60 7.57
CA LEU A 39 -2.11 -14.26 7.07
C LEU A 39 -1.66 -13.14 8.03
N PRO A 40 -1.93 -13.21 9.35
CA PRO A 40 -1.51 -12.16 10.29
C PRO A 40 0.02 -12.00 10.30
N ASP A 41 0.76 -13.11 10.36
CA ASP A 41 2.23 -13.11 10.36
C ASP A 41 2.79 -12.50 9.06
N SER A 42 2.21 -12.89 7.92
CA SER A 42 2.60 -12.36 6.61
C SER A 42 2.38 -10.84 6.53
N VAL A 43 1.27 -10.34 7.08
CA VAL A 43 0.96 -8.90 7.13
C VAL A 43 1.95 -8.17 8.06
N VAL A 44 2.22 -8.68 9.25
CA VAL A 44 3.14 -8.06 10.23
C VAL A 44 4.58 -8.01 9.71
N LEU A 45 5.08 -9.11 9.14
CA LEU A 45 6.40 -9.16 8.53
C LEU A 45 6.49 -8.18 7.36
N SER A 46 5.48 -8.17 6.49
CA SER A 46 5.45 -7.25 5.36
C SER A 46 5.39 -5.79 5.81
N MET A 47 4.63 -5.47 6.85
CA MET A 47 4.57 -4.13 7.43
C MET A 47 5.93 -3.68 7.93
N THR A 48 6.58 -4.51 8.74
CA THR A 48 7.89 -4.21 9.34
C THR A 48 8.93 -3.92 8.27
N CYS A 49 9.09 -4.80 7.27
CA CYS A 49 10.05 -4.56 6.18
C CYS A 49 9.71 -3.32 5.37
N SER A 50 8.42 -3.12 5.03
CA SER A 50 7.99 -1.96 4.24
C SER A 50 8.16 -0.63 4.97
N LEU A 51 8.06 -0.62 6.31
CA LEU A 51 8.25 0.57 7.13
C LEU A 51 9.68 1.12 7.00
N PHE A 52 10.69 0.25 7.13
CA PHE A 52 12.09 0.65 6.95
C PHE A 52 12.33 1.23 5.56
N GLN A 53 11.81 0.58 4.51
CA GLN A 53 11.95 1.08 3.14
C GLN A 53 11.27 2.45 2.96
N ARG A 54 10.06 2.64 3.48
CA ARG A 54 9.35 3.92 3.41
C ARG A 54 10.10 5.03 4.14
N LEU A 55 10.64 4.75 5.32
CA LEU A 55 11.45 5.71 6.09
C LEU A 55 12.68 6.17 5.30
N LEU A 56 13.41 5.24 4.68
CA LEU A 56 14.58 5.57 3.86
C LEU A 56 14.22 6.46 2.67
N VAL A 57 13.13 6.15 1.96
CA VAL A 57 12.69 6.93 0.80
C VAL A 57 12.21 8.31 1.23
N VAL A 58 11.40 8.41 2.29
CA VAL A 58 10.92 9.69 2.83
C VAL A 58 12.10 10.54 3.30
N HIS A 59 13.07 9.96 4.01
CA HIS A 59 14.25 10.67 4.47
C HIS A 59 15.08 11.22 3.30
N LYS A 60 15.29 10.41 2.26
CA LYS A 60 16.05 10.78 1.04
C LYS A 60 15.37 11.90 0.24
N TYR A 61 14.05 11.86 0.10
CA TYR A 61 13.29 12.82 -0.73
C TYR A 61 12.48 13.83 0.09
N ARG A 62 12.81 14.05 1.37
CA ARG A 62 12.03 14.89 2.29
C ARG A 62 11.75 16.31 1.78
N ASN A 63 12.70 16.89 1.05
CA ASN A 63 12.60 18.24 0.50
C ASN A 63 11.65 18.34 -0.71
N CYS A 64 11.26 17.20 -1.28
CA CYS A 64 10.34 17.13 -2.43
C CYS A 64 8.89 16.86 -2.01
N ILE A 65 8.62 16.58 -0.74
CA ILE A 65 7.31 16.21 -0.22
C ILE A 65 6.46 17.47 -0.02
N ASP A 66 5.27 17.46 -0.60
CA ASP A 66 4.24 18.45 -0.35
C ASP A 66 3.25 17.93 0.71
N TRP A 67 3.37 18.42 1.93
CA TRP A 67 2.57 17.94 3.07
C TRP A 67 1.12 18.42 3.02
N LYS A 68 0.85 19.56 2.38
CA LYS A 68 -0.48 20.18 2.35
C LYS A 68 -1.56 19.28 1.74
N PRO A 69 -1.38 18.68 0.54
CA PRO A 69 -2.36 17.75 -0.01
C PRO A 69 -2.45 16.44 0.80
N LEU A 70 -1.33 15.97 1.36
CA LEU A 70 -1.29 14.74 2.17
C LEU A 70 -2.16 14.87 3.41
N PHE A 71 -2.03 15.97 4.16
CA PHE A 71 -2.86 16.23 5.35
C PHE A 71 -4.34 16.43 5.01
N SER A 72 -4.65 17.03 3.86
CA SER A 72 -6.04 17.18 3.41
C SER A 72 -6.70 15.84 3.06
N MET A 73 -5.92 14.89 2.54
CA MET A 73 -6.38 13.53 2.20
C MET A 73 -6.40 12.58 3.40
N TYR A 74 -5.61 12.86 4.42
CA TYR A 74 -5.40 11.99 5.58
C TYR A 74 -6.70 11.53 6.28
N PRO A 75 -7.71 12.39 6.55
CA PRO A 75 -8.93 11.95 7.21
C PRO A 75 -9.68 10.86 6.43
N MET A 76 -9.79 11.01 5.11
CA MET A 76 -10.45 10.01 4.26
C MET A 76 -9.67 8.70 4.20
N ALA A 77 -8.34 8.78 4.21
CA ALA A 77 -7.48 7.62 4.33
C ALA A 77 -7.65 6.87 5.65
N ILE A 78 -7.78 7.58 6.78
CA ILE A 78 -8.00 6.95 8.08
C ILE A 78 -9.34 6.22 8.13
N VAL A 79 -10.41 6.81 7.59
CA VAL A 79 -11.71 6.14 7.49
C VAL A 79 -11.59 4.86 6.66
N GLY A 80 -10.94 4.93 5.49
CA GLY A 80 -10.66 3.74 4.67
C GLY A 80 -9.85 2.69 5.44
N LEU A 81 -8.79 3.11 6.13
CA LEU A 81 -7.90 2.23 6.89
C LEU A 81 -8.62 1.47 7.99
N ILE A 82 -9.48 2.14 8.78
CA ILE A 82 -10.26 1.48 9.83
C ILE A 82 -11.15 0.39 9.22
N ILE A 83 -11.87 0.72 8.13
CA ILE A 83 -12.71 -0.24 7.41
C ILE A 83 -11.87 -1.42 6.88
N GLY A 84 -10.68 -1.13 6.35
CA GLY A 84 -9.74 -2.13 5.83
C GLY A 84 -9.26 -3.10 6.91
N ILE A 85 -8.91 -2.60 8.09
CA ILE A 85 -8.47 -3.44 9.23
C ILE A 85 -9.62 -4.32 9.72
N VAL A 86 -10.84 -3.78 9.82
CA VAL A 86 -12.02 -4.59 10.17
C VAL A 86 -12.27 -5.67 9.13
N ALA A 87 -12.11 -5.36 7.84
CA ALA A 87 -12.21 -6.34 6.76
C ALA A 87 -11.12 -7.41 6.85
N LEU A 88 -9.88 -7.04 7.20
CA LEU A 88 -8.78 -7.99 7.43
C LEU A 88 -9.11 -8.95 8.57
N LYS A 89 -9.58 -8.45 9.72
CA LYS A 89 -9.96 -9.30 10.85
C LYS A 89 -11.04 -10.30 10.49
N LYS A 90 -12.04 -9.87 9.71
CA LYS A 90 -13.08 -10.76 9.19
C LYS A 90 -12.53 -11.76 8.18
N ALA A 91 -11.61 -11.34 7.32
CA ALA A 91 -10.98 -12.21 6.33
C ALA A 91 -10.04 -13.24 6.96
N ALA A 92 -9.43 -12.94 8.11
CA ALA A 92 -8.61 -13.88 8.87
C ALA A 92 -9.40 -15.06 9.44
N LEU A 93 -10.74 -14.97 9.50
CA LEU A 93 -11.64 -16.07 9.87
C LEU A 93 -12.02 -16.97 8.67
N LEU A 94 -11.63 -16.58 7.45
CA LEU A 94 -11.92 -17.34 6.23
C LEU A 94 -10.84 -18.38 5.96
N ASP A 95 -11.19 -19.35 5.13
CA ASP A 95 -10.25 -20.37 4.67
C ASP A 95 -9.10 -19.76 3.83
N GLN A 96 -7.93 -20.39 3.92
CA GLN A 96 -6.69 -19.91 3.30
C GLN A 96 -6.83 -19.77 1.77
N ASP A 97 -7.62 -20.61 1.12
CA ASP A 97 -7.83 -20.54 -0.32
C ASP A 97 -8.70 -19.35 -0.73
N THR A 98 -9.66 -18.97 0.11
CA THR A 98 -10.46 -17.75 -0.11
C THR A 98 -9.58 -16.51 0.01
N ILE A 99 -8.68 -16.47 1.00
CA ILE A 99 -7.72 -15.38 1.17
C ILE A 99 -6.83 -15.26 -0.07
N LYS A 100 -6.22 -16.35 -0.53
CA LYS A 100 -5.39 -16.37 -1.75
C LYS A 100 -6.17 -15.83 -2.96
N MET A 101 -7.44 -16.20 -3.11
CA MET A 101 -8.30 -15.72 -4.18
C MET A 101 -8.54 -14.20 -4.11
N ILE A 102 -8.82 -13.65 -2.91
CA ILE A 102 -8.98 -12.20 -2.71
C ILE A 102 -7.73 -11.44 -3.15
N PHE A 103 -6.55 -11.89 -2.71
CA PHE A 103 -5.28 -11.25 -3.11
C PHE A 103 -5.02 -11.37 -4.61
N GLY A 104 -5.33 -12.52 -5.22
CA GLY A 104 -5.25 -12.71 -6.67
C GLY A 104 -6.12 -11.72 -7.43
N VAL A 105 -7.37 -11.52 -7.01
CA VAL A 105 -8.28 -10.52 -7.59
C VAL A 105 -7.72 -9.10 -7.42
N ILE A 106 -7.21 -8.74 -6.24
CA ILE A 106 -6.61 -7.42 -5.99
C ILE A 106 -5.40 -7.17 -6.93
N ILE A 107 -4.56 -8.18 -7.14
CA ILE A 107 -3.43 -8.10 -8.07
C ILE A 107 -3.93 -7.90 -9.50
N LEU A 108 -4.88 -8.71 -9.96
CA LEU A 108 -5.45 -8.61 -11.31
C LEU A 108 -6.10 -7.25 -11.55
N LEU A 109 -6.86 -6.74 -10.58
CA LEU A 109 -7.43 -5.39 -10.65
C LEU A 109 -6.35 -4.33 -10.70
N THR A 110 -5.30 -4.44 -9.88
CA THR A 110 -4.17 -3.50 -9.86
C THR A 110 -3.43 -3.45 -11.19
N VAL A 111 -3.12 -4.63 -11.75
CA VAL A 111 -2.44 -4.76 -13.05
C VAL A 111 -3.35 -4.29 -14.19
N GLY A 112 -4.62 -4.70 -14.18
CA GLY A 112 -5.62 -4.27 -15.16
C GLY A 112 -5.80 -2.75 -15.15
N MET A 113 -5.96 -2.13 -13.98
CA MET A 113 -6.02 -0.68 -13.88
C MET A 113 -4.74 -0.04 -14.46
N ARG A 114 -3.55 -0.59 -14.19
CA ARG A 114 -2.29 -0.06 -14.72
C ARG A 114 -2.19 -0.14 -16.24
N LEU A 115 -2.76 -1.17 -16.86
CA LEU A 115 -2.71 -1.39 -18.30
C LEU A 115 -3.78 -0.59 -19.06
N PHE A 116 -4.99 -0.52 -18.52
CA PHE A 116 -6.15 0.04 -19.22
C PHE A 116 -6.45 1.51 -18.85
N VAL A 117 -6.03 1.97 -17.67
CA VAL A 117 -6.27 3.36 -17.25
C VAL A 117 -5.11 4.24 -17.68
N ARG A 118 -5.33 5.00 -18.76
CA ARG A 118 -4.46 6.12 -19.13
C ARG A 118 -4.88 7.35 -18.35
N VAL A 119 -4.05 7.77 -17.41
CA VAL A 119 -4.27 9.02 -16.67
C VAL A 119 -3.60 10.15 -17.42
N GLU A 120 -4.40 11.08 -17.94
CA GLU A 120 -3.88 12.31 -18.51
C GLU A 120 -3.53 13.31 -17.40
N PRO A 121 -2.29 13.82 -17.35
CA PRO A 121 -1.88 14.79 -16.34
C PRO A 121 -2.68 16.09 -16.45
N ARG A 122 -3.30 16.53 -15.36
CA ARG A 122 -4.05 17.78 -15.26
C ARG A 122 -3.33 18.78 -14.37
N ASP A 123 -3.61 20.06 -14.58
CA ASP A 123 -3.05 21.16 -13.76
C ASP A 123 -3.67 21.18 -12.35
N SER A 124 -4.94 20.77 -12.23
CA SER A 124 -5.62 20.60 -10.95
C SER A 124 -6.44 19.32 -10.92
N VAL A 125 -6.30 18.55 -9.83
CA VAL A 125 -7.10 17.36 -9.57
C VAL A 125 -8.22 17.73 -8.57
N PRO A 126 -9.49 17.43 -8.89
CA PRO A 126 -10.61 17.74 -8.00
C PRO A 126 -10.45 17.05 -6.63
N PHE A 127 -10.80 17.75 -5.55
CA PHE A 127 -10.71 17.19 -4.19
C PHE A 127 -11.49 15.88 -4.02
N ARG A 128 -12.62 15.70 -4.72
CA ARG A 128 -13.40 14.45 -4.68
C ARG A 128 -12.60 13.24 -5.18
N VAL A 129 -11.78 13.43 -6.23
CA VAL A 129 -10.92 12.36 -6.77
C VAL A 129 -9.78 12.08 -5.80
N SER A 130 -9.21 13.12 -5.18
CA SER A 130 -8.22 12.98 -4.12
C SER A 130 -8.76 12.22 -2.91
N ALA A 131 -9.95 12.59 -2.43
CA ALA A 131 -10.62 11.93 -1.31
C ALA A 131 -10.92 10.46 -1.62
N LEU A 132 -11.40 10.13 -2.82
CA LEU A 132 -11.66 8.75 -3.23
C LEU A 132 -10.36 7.94 -3.31
N ALA A 133 -9.31 8.49 -3.92
CA ALA A 133 -8.01 7.82 -3.97
C ALA A 133 -7.43 7.60 -2.57
N ALA A 134 -7.55 8.59 -1.69
CA ALA A 134 -7.14 8.49 -0.28
C ALA A 134 -7.90 7.40 0.46
N PHE A 135 -9.23 7.35 0.30
CA PHE A 135 -10.09 6.34 0.92
C PHE A 135 -9.75 4.93 0.44
N LEU A 136 -9.65 4.71 -0.88
CA LEU A 136 -9.30 3.40 -1.44
C LEU A 136 -7.86 2.98 -1.06
N SER A 137 -6.94 3.94 -1.04
CA SER A 137 -5.57 3.72 -0.58
C SER A 137 -5.55 3.33 0.91
N GLY A 138 -6.31 4.03 1.75
CA GLY A 138 -6.50 3.71 3.16
C GLY A 138 -7.08 2.31 3.35
N LEU A 139 -8.15 1.98 2.63
CA LEU A 139 -8.82 0.67 2.67
C LEU A 139 -7.85 -0.48 2.37
N LEU A 140 -7.10 -0.38 1.27
CA LEU A 140 -6.12 -1.40 0.90
C LEU A 140 -4.89 -1.41 1.82
N SER A 141 -4.49 -0.26 2.37
CA SER A 141 -3.46 -0.18 3.41
C SER A 141 -3.90 -0.91 4.67
N GLY A 142 -5.13 -0.69 5.14
CA GLY A 142 -5.67 -1.35 6.33
C GLY A 142 -5.88 -2.84 6.12
N PHE A 143 -6.35 -3.25 4.94
CA PHE A 143 -6.63 -4.66 4.63
C PHE A 143 -5.36 -5.50 4.52
N ALA A 144 -4.34 -5.01 3.83
CA ALA A 144 -3.16 -5.83 3.53
C ALA A 144 -1.87 -5.02 3.34
N ASN A 145 -1.84 -3.76 3.79
CA ASN A 145 -0.72 -2.84 3.55
C ASN A 145 -0.44 -2.60 2.04
N ILE A 146 -1.47 -2.70 1.20
CA ILE A 146 -1.42 -2.56 -0.26
C ILE A 146 -2.04 -1.22 -0.72
N GLY A 147 -1.91 -0.14 0.05
CA GLY A 147 -2.58 1.13 -0.29
C GLY A 147 -2.04 1.87 -1.51
N GLY A 148 -0.94 1.45 -2.10
CA GLY A 148 -0.29 2.25 -3.14
C GLY A 148 -0.98 2.35 -4.50
N PRO A 149 -1.69 1.33 -5.05
CA PRO A 149 -2.24 1.42 -6.40
C PRO A 149 -3.17 2.63 -6.61
N PRO A 150 -4.20 2.88 -5.77
CA PRO A 150 -5.06 4.05 -5.93
C PRO A 150 -4.28 5.38 -5.86
N MET A 151 -3.27 5.44 -4.98
CA MET A 151 -2.44 6.62 -4.82
C MET A 151 -1.54 6.88 -6.03
N VAL A 152 -1.12 5.83 -6.74
CA VAL A 152 -0.34 5.93 -7.99
C VAL A 152 -1.13 6.64 -9.07
N PHE A 153 -2.40 6.25 -9.27
CA PHE A 153 -3.25 6.92 -10.27
C PHE A 153 -3.48 8.38 -9.91
N TRP A 154 -3.61 8.70 -8.62
CA TRP A 154 -3.76 10.08 -8.16
C TRP A 154 -2.51 10.93 -8.40
N ILE A 155 -1.31 10.42 -8.12
CA ILE A 155 -0.07 11.19 -8.38
C ILE A 155 0.18 11.34 -9.89
N LEU A 156 -0.15 10.33 -10.71
CA LEU A 156 -0.01 10.40 -12.17
C LEU A 156 -0.97 11.41 -12.80
N ALA A 157 -2.06 11.76 -12.10
CA ALA A 157 -2.98 12.81 -12.53
C ALA A 157 -2.41 14.22 -12.36
N HIS A 158 -1.27 14.39 -11.68
CA HIS A 158 -0.61 15.68 -11.48
C HIS A 158 0.61 15.85 -12.38
N LYS A 159 0.84 17.06 -12.88
CA LYS A 159 2.08 17.47 -13.58
C LYS A 159 3.23 17.71 -12.60
N TRP A 160 3.59 16.72 -11.80
CA TRP A 160 4.66 16.82 -10.81
C TRP A 160 5.99 16.26 -11.34
N SER A 161 7.10 16.74 -10.78
CA SER A 161 8.41 16.19 -11.07
C SER A 161 8.52 14.74 -10.57
N ASN A 162 9.34 13.92 -11.25
CA ASN A 162 9.56 12.52 -10.88
C ASN A 162 9.98 12.33 -9.42
N ASN A 163 10.77 13.27 -8.87
CA ASN A 163 11.19 13.23 -7.47
C ASN A 163 10.02 13.42 -6.51
N ARG A 164 9.10 14.35 -6.82
CA ARG A 164 7.88 14.56 -6.01
C ARG A 164 6.97 13.33 -6.07
N LEU A 165 6.72 12.79 -7.28
CA LEU A 165 5.94 11.56 -7.47
C LEU A 165 6.46 10.39 -6.62
N ARG A 166 7.79 10.18 -6.64
CA ARG A 166 8.47 9.12 -5.87
C ARG A 166 8.39 9.32 -4.36
N ALA A 167 8.33 10.56 -3.89
CA ALA A 167 8.28 10.88 -2.47
C ALA A 167 6.87 10.80 -1.88
N THR A 168 5.83 11.09 -2.68
CA THR A 168 4.45 11.23 -2.20
C THR A 168 3.84 9.92 -1.69
N ILE A 169 3.93 8.81 -2.42
CA ILE A 169 3.30 7.54 -2.00
C ILE A 169 3.92 7.01 -0.69
N PRO A 170 5.27 6.92 -0.56
CA PRO A 170 5.89 6.49 0.69
C PRO A 170 5.55 7.42 1.85
N ALA A 171 5.52 8.74 1.63
CA ALA A 171 5.13 9.70 2.67
C ALA A 171 3.68 9.51 3.12
N PHE A 172 2.75 9.37 2.17
CA PHE A 172 1.33 9.18 2.48
C PHE A 172 1.06 7.89 3.23
N THR A 173 1.65 6.80 2.76
CA THR A 173 1.47 5.48 3.38
C THR A 173 2.21 5.37 4.72
N LEU A 174 3.31 6.11 4.93
CA LEU A 174 4.01 6.20 6.22
C LEU A 174 3.13 6.87 7.29
N LEU A 175 2.37 7.92 6.93
CA LEU A 175 1.43 8.57 7.86
C LEU A 175 0.37 7.61 8.42
N MET A 176 0.03 6.55 7.69
CA MET A 176 -0.98 5.58 8.09
C MET A 176 -0.45 4.51 9.06
N ILE A 177 0.85 4.22 9.05
CA ILE A 177 1.44 3.11 9.79
C ILE A 177 1.20 3.20 11.31
N PRO A 178 1.37 4.35 11.98
CA PRO A 178 1.13 4.43 13.42
C PRO A 178 -0.31 4.02 13.80
N VAL A 179 -1.30 4.50 13.04
CA VAL A 179 -2.71 4.14 13.26
C VAL A 179 -2.94 2.65 13.00
N GLN A 180 -2.32 2.12 11.94
CA GLN A 180 -2.40 0.69 11.61
C GLN A 180 -1.82 -0.18 12.72
N VAL A 181 -0.65 0.17 13.27
CA VAL A 181 -0.01 -0.55 14.38
C VAL A 181 -0.89 -0.51 15.63
N ILE A 182 -1.42 0.66 16.00
CA ILE A 182 -2.28 0.80 17.19
C ILE A 182 -3.55 -0.05 17.06
N LEU A 183 -4.18 -0.07 15.88
CA LEU A 183 -5.42 -0.81 15.66
C LEU A 183 -5.21 -2.32 15.52
N LEU A 184 -4.06 -2.76 15.00
CA LEU A 184 -3.69 -4.17 14.96
C LEU A 184 -3.27 -4.69 16.34
N TRP A 185 -2.66 -3.86 17.19
CA TRP A 185 -2.26 -4.27 18.54
C TRP A 185 -3.43 -4.35 19.52
N ASN A 186 -4.37 -3.40 19.47
CA ASN A 186 -5.52 -3.35 20.39
C ASN A 186 -6.66 -4.30 20.01
N GLY A 187 -6.38 -5.33 19.22
CA GLY A 187 -7.35 -5.91 18.32
C GLY A 187 -7.29 -7.40 18.19
#